data_AF-A0A556CMZ6-F1
#
_entry.id   AF-A0A556CMZ6-F1
#
_cell.length_a   1.000
_cell.length_b   1.000
_cell.length_c   1.000
_cell.angle_alpha   90.00
_cell.angle_beta   90.00
_cell.angle_gamma   90.00
#
_symmetry.space_group_name_H-M   'P 1'
#
loop_
_entity.id
_entity.type
_entity.pdbx_description
1 polymer ?
#
loop_
_entity_poly.entity_id
_entity_poly.type
_entity_poly.pdbx_seq_one_letter_code
_entity_poly.pdbx_strand_id
1 'polypeptide(L)'
;MTKHKDFKHLVRQRMSSTGENFTSARAAVLQGRVHEHQSHNASRPMDPKADAFRAKTLRTFMSDGRLVSIPSKRRALVVILLEILRVFETDRIYREKDVNTILEAFHPDFARLRRELIDYRYLNRDAHTGQYWVNNPLPERSGHLGQETAAFETFLR
;
A
#
# COMPACT_ATOMS: atom_id res chain seq x y z
N MET A 1 19.13 25.15 5.30
CA MET A 1 20.19 25.20 4.26
C MET A 1 20.32 23.82 3.61
N THR A 2 19.36 23.41 2.77
CA THR A 2 19.32 22.07 2.16
C THR A 2 20.15 22.05 0.88
N LYS A 3 21.28 21.34 0.90
CA LYS A 3 22.20 21.15 -0.22
C LYS A 3 21.54 20.29 -1.32
N HIS A 4 20.73 20.90 -2.18
CA HIS A 4 20.30 20.27 -3.45
C HIS A 4 21.25 20.69 -4.59
N LYS A 5 22.54 20.36 -4.46
CA LYS A 5 23.53 20.64 -5.51
C LYS A 5 23.14 19.96 -6.83
N ASP A 6 22.63 18.74 -6.76
CA ASP A 6 22.24 17.93 -7.92
C ASP A 6 21.09 18.56 -8.71
N PHE A 7 20.15 19.20 -8.03
CA PHE A 7 18.98 19.79 -8.67
C PHE A 7 19.36 20.96 -9.58
N LYS A 8 20.24 21.85 -9.11
CA LYS A 8 20.66 23.02 -9.89
C LYS A 8 21.50 22.61 -11.11
N HIS A 9 22.29 21.54 -10.99
CA HIS A 9 23.06 20.99 -12.11
C HIS A 9 22.14 20.43 -13.19
N LEU A 10 21.11 19.65 -12.83
CA LEU A 10 20.14 19.09 -13.78
C LEU A 10 19.37 20.18 -14.54
N VAL A 11 18.91 21.22 -13.84
CA VAL A 11 18.22 22.35 -14.48
C VAL A 11 19.15 23.08 -15.45
N ARG A 12 20.41 23.31 -15.05
CA ARG A 12 21.39 24.01 -15.90
C ARG A 12 21.79 23.19 -17.13
N GLN A 13 21.97 21.89 -16.98
CA GLN A 13 22.25 20.97 -18.10
C GLN A 13 21.12 20.98 -19.12
N ARG A 14 19.86 20.99 -18.66
CA ARG A 14 18.70 21.09 -19.55
C ARG A 14 18.66 22.44 -20.28
N MET A 15 18.82 23.56 -19.58
CA MET A 15 18.87 24.90 -20.20
C MET A 15 19.91 24.97 -21.33
N SER A 16 21.09 24.38 -21.13
CA SER A 16 22.15 24.33 -22.15
C SER A 16 21.82 23.43 -23.35
N SER A 17 20.99 22.40 -23.15
CA SER A 17 20.65 21.45 -24.22
C SER A 17 19.39 21.84 -25.00
N THR A 18 18.40 22.44 -24.35
CA THR A 18 17.09 22.78 -24.96
C THR A 18 16.94 24.26 -25.27
N GLY A 19 17.79 25.13 -24.72
CA GLY A 19 17.66 26.58 -24.81
C GLY A 19 16.48 27.14 -24.00
N GLU A 20 15.81 26.31 -23.19
CA GLU A 20 14.69 26.74 -22.36
C GLU A 20 15.13 27.69 -21.24
N ASN A 21 14.25 28.62 -20.85
CA ASN A 21 14.49 29.47 -19.69
C ASN A 21 14.44 28.66 -18.37
N PHE A 22 14.95 29.24 -17.29
CA PHE A 22 15.09 28.55 -16.00
C PHE A 22 13.75 28.03 -15.44
N THR A 23 12.66 28.77 -15.64
CA THR A 23 11.33 28.39 -15.13
C THR A 23 10.80 27.16 -15.85
N SER A 24 10.87 27.14 -17.18
CA SER A 24 10.45 26.01 -18.01
C SER A 24 11.34 24.79 -17.78
N ALA A 25 12.67 24.97 -17.74
CA ALA A 25 13.61 23.88 -17.48
C ALA A 25 13.44 23.28 -16.07
N ARG A 26 13.17 24.11 -15.05
CA ARG A 26 12.90 23.65 -13.68
C ARG A 26 11.58 22.89 -13.61
N ALA A 27 10.52 23.40 -14.24
CA ALA A 27 9.22 22.73 -14.30
C ALA A 27 9.33 21.36 -14.99
N ALA A 28 10.08 21.27 -16.09
CA ALA A 28 10.32 20.03 -16.81
C ALA A 28 11.17 19.02 -16.02
N VAL A 29 12.19 19.45 -15.26
CA VAL A 29 12.96 18.56 -14.36
C VAL A 29 12.11 18.07 -13.19
N LEU A 30 11.22 18.92 -12.66
CA LEU A 30 10.24 18.51 -11.65
C LEU A 30 9.23 17.51 -12.23
N GLN A 31 8.74 17.74 -13.45
CA GLN A 31 7.86 16.83 -14.19
C GLN A 31 8.57 15.50 -14.54
N GLY A 32 9.83 15.52 -14.96
CA GLY A 32 10.61 14.32 -15.23
C GLY A 32 10.76 13.43 -13.99
N ARG A 33 10.94 14.02 -12.80
CA ARG A 33 10.99 13.28 -11.53
C ARG A 33 9.66 12.64 -11.14
N VAL A 34 8.52 13.28 -11.46
CA VAL A 34 7.21 12.65 -11.28
C VAL A 34 6.94 11.58 -12.35
N HIS A 35 7.56 11.64 -13.53
CA HIS A 35 7.46 10.57 -14.54
C HIS A 35 8.38 9.36 -14.25
N GLU A 36 9.58 9.57 -13.71
CA GLU A 36 10.47 8.47 -13.25
C GLU A 36 9.83 7.65 -12.10
N HIS A 37 9.05 8.30 -11.24
CA HIS A 37 8.32 7.65 -10.15
C HIS A 37 7.02 6.94 -10.59
N GLN A 38 6.50 7.21 -11.79
CA GLN A 38 5.21 6.66 -12.23
C GLN A 38 5.32 5.48 -13.21
N SER A 39 6.49 5.22 -13.80
CA SER A 39 6.65 4.15 -14.82
C SER A 39 7.43 2.90 -14.38
N HIS A 40 7.74 2.74 -13.08
CA HIS A 40 8.49 1.57 -12.57
C HIS A 40 7.67 0.67 -11.62
N ASN A 41 6.38 0.93 -11.41
CA ASN A 41 5.70 0.37 -10.23
C ASN A 41 5.11 -1.03 -10.39
N ALA A 42 4.96 -1.57 -11.61
CA ALA A 42 4.33 -2.88 -11.80
C ALA A 42 5.29 -4.08 -11.58
N SER A 43 6.58 -3.87 -11.29
CA SER A 43 7.55 -4.98 -11.25
C SER A 43 8.76 -4.73 -10.36
N ARG A 44 8.62 -3.99 -9.26
CA ARG A 44 9.72 -3.90 -8.30
C ARG A 44 9.73 -5.20 -7.47
N PRO A 45 10.72 -6.09 -7.65
CA PRO A 45 10.74 -7.34 -6.92
C PRO A 45 10.78 -7.04 -5.42
N MET A 46 9.87 -7.66 -4.68
CA MET A 46 9.83 -7.60 -3.23
C MET A 46 11.18 -8.07 -2.66
N ASP A 47 11.60 -7.48 -1.54
CA ASP A 47 12.80 -7.97 -0.84
C ASP A 47 12.66 -9.49 -0.59
N PRO A 48 13.64 -10.33 -0.98
CA PRO A 48 13.53 -11.78 -0.89
C PRO A 48 13.21 -12.29 0.53
N LYS A 49 13.64 -11.57 1.58
CA LYS A 49 13.33 -11.95 2.96
C LYS A 49 11.87 -11.62 3.30
N ALA A 50 11.34 -10.52 2.78
CA ALA A 50 9.94 -10.16 2.96
C ALA A 50 9.01 -11.14 2.24
N ASP A 51 9.37 -11.59 1.02
CA ASP A 51 8.62 -12.62 0.30
C ASP A 51 8.66 -13.98 1.04
N ALA A 52 9.84 -14.43 1.46
CA ALA A 52 9.98 -15.65 2.26
C ALA A 52 9.17 -15.58 3.57
N PHE A 53 9.13 -14.42 4.22
CA PHE A 53 8.30 -14.20 5.40
C PHE A 53 6.81 -14.26 5.09
N ARG A 54 6.37 -13.65 3.98
CA ARG A 54 4.98 -13.72 3.49
C ARG A 54 4.59 -15.17 3.24
N ALA A 55 5.34 -15.90 2.41
CA ALA A 55 5.08 -17.30 2.09
C ALA A 55 5.00 -18.19 3.35
N LYS A 56 5.93 -18.00 4.29
CA LYS A 56 5.90 -18.71 5.58
C LYS A 56 4.66 -18.38 6.41
N THR A 57 4.28 -17.10 6.47
CA THR A 57 3.10 -16.64 7.21
C THR A 57 1.83 -17.25 6.63
N LEU A 58 1.64 -17.18 5.31
CA LEU A 58 0.48 -17.77 4.64
C LEU A 58 0.39 -19.27 4.90
N ARG A 59 1.49 -20.01 4.77
CA ARG A 59 1.53 -21.45 5.07
C ARG A 59 1.19 -21.78 6.52
N THR A 60 1.49 -20.87 7.46
CA THR A 60 1.29 -21.12 8.90
C THR A 60 -0.15 -20.80 9.33
N PHE A 61 -0.72 -19.74 8.78
CA PHE A 61 -2.00 -19.20 9.25
C PHE A 61 -3.16 -19.46 8.30
N MET A 62 -2.92 -19.85 7.04
CA MET A 62 -3.97 -20.18 6.08
C MET A 62 -3.92 -21.67 5.71
N SER A 63 -5.08 -22.31 5.75
CA SER A 63 -5.32 -23.66 5.21
C SER A 63 -6.59 -23.61 4.36
N ASP A 64 -6.52 -24.14 3.15
CA ASP A 64 -7.69 -24.26 2.26
C ASP A 64 -8.45 -22.94 2.05
N GLY A 65 -7.72 -21.83 1.97
CA GLY A 65 -8.28 -20.48 1.80
C GLY A 65 -8.88 -19.86 3.05
N ARG A 66 -8.85 -20.54 4.21
CA ARG A 66 -9.35 -20.04 5.49
C ARG A 66 -8.22 -19.78 6.47
N LEU A 67 -8.39 -18.82 7.36
CA LEU A 67 -7.48 -18.63 8.48
C LEU A 67 -7.71 -19.73 9.53
N VAL A 68 -6.63 -20.40 9.92
CA VAL A 68 -6.63 -21.31 11.07
C VAL A 68 -6.65 -20.52 12.38
N SER A 69 -5.97 -19.37 12.41
CA SER A 69 -5.99 -18.43 13.54
C SER A 69 -5.56 -17.03 13.09
N ILE A 70 -5.98 -16.00 13.82
CA ILE A 70 -5.55 -14.61 13.56
C ILE A 70 -4.19 -14.37 14.24
N PRO A 71 -3.12 -14.02 13.50
CA PRO A 71 -1.80 -13.78 14.08
C PRO A 71 -1.83 -12.72 15.19
N SER A 72 -1.07 -12.96 16.26
CA SER A 72 -0.84 -11.96 17.32
C SER A 72 0.28 -10.99 16.98
N LYS A 73 1.24 -11.41 16.15
CA LYS A 73 2.35 -10.57 15.71
C LYS A 73 1.90 -9.66 14.57
N ARG A 74 2.04 -8.35 14.76
CA ARG A 74 1.61 -7.31 13.80
C ARG A 74 2.13 -7.51 12.38
N ARG A 75 3.42 -7.81 12.19
CA ARG A 75 3.98 -8.08 10.85
C ARG A 75 3.30 -9.27 10.14
N ALA A 76 2.97 -10.33 10.87
CA ALA A 76 2.26 -11.47 10.30
C ALA A 76 0.78 -11.13 10.03
N LEU A 77 0.16 -10.36 10.93
CA LEU A 77 -1.20 -9.87 10.74
C LEU A 77 -1.32 -9.03 9.48
N VAL A 78 -0.41 -8.08 9.25
CA VAL A 78 -0.37 -7.26 8.02
C VAL A 78 -0.38 -8.12 6.77
N VAL A 79 0.46 -9.17 6.70
CA VAL A 79 0.46 -10.10 5.55
C VAL A 79 -0.93 -10.69 5.31
N ILE A 80 -1.61 -11.13 6.37
CA ILE A 80 -2.95 -11.70 6.25
C ILE A 80 -3.99 -10.66 5.83
N LEU A 81 -3.94 -9.44 6.39
CA LEU A 81 -4.83 -8.34 6.01
C LEU A 81 -4.66 -7.97 4.54
N LEU A 82 -3.42 -7.96 4.03
CA LEU A 82 -3.16 -7.68 2.62
C LEU A 82 -3.69 -8.79 1.71
N GLU A 83 -3.58 -10.07 2.08
CA GLU A 83 -4.20 -11.14 1.29
C GLU A 83 -5.72 -11.05 1.26
N ILE A 84 -6.33 -10.72 2.41
CA ILE A 84 -7.77 -10.48 2.48
C ILE A 84 -8.15 -9.25 1.64
N LEU A 85 -7.36 -8.17 1.68
CA LEU A 85 -7.65 -6.95 0.91
C LEU A 85 -7.74 -7.20 -0.59
N ARG A 86 -7.01 -8.20 -1.12
CA ARG A 86 -7.02 -8.55 -2.55
C ARG A 86 -8.36 -9.08 -3.06
N VAL A 87 -9.26 -9.51 -2.17
CA VAL A 87 -10.62 -9.90 -2.58
C VAL A 87 -11.59 -8.71 -2.64
N PHE A 88 -11.20 -7.55 -2.12
CA PHE A 88 -11.99 -6.34 -2.21
C PHE A 88 -11.66 -5.58 -3.49
N GLU A 89 -12.69 -5.33 -4.29
CA GLU A 89 -12.63 -4.44 -5.45
C GLU A 89 -12.46 -2.98 -4.99
N THR A 90 -11.53 -2.28 -5.64
CA THR A 90 -11.11 -0.93 -5.25
C THR A 90 -12.14 0.15 -5.53
N ASP A 91 -12.89 0.00 -6.62
CA ASP A 91 -13.88 0.98 -7.09
C ASP A 91 -15.30 0.68 -6.58
N ARG A 92 -15.42 -0.17 -5.56
CA ARG A 92 -16.69 -0.64 -5.03
C ARG A 92 -16.93 -0.17 -3.60
N ILE A 93 -18.17 0.28 -3.37
CA ILE A 93 -18.70 0.53 -2.03
C ILE A 93 -19.40 -0.72 -1.52
N TYR A 94 -19.04 -1.14 -0.31
CA TYR A 94 -19.60 -2.29 0.37
C TYR A 94 -20.45 -1.84 1.55
N ARG A 95 -21.56 -2.51 1.81
CA ARG A 95 -22.26 -2.35 3.09
C ARG A 95 -21.61 -3.27 4.12
N GLU A 96 -21.87 -2.99 5.39
CA GLU A 96 -21.35 -3.80 6.48
C GLU A 96 -21.63 -5.31 6.32
N LYS A 97 -22.83 -5.67 5.86
CA LYS A 97 -23.21 -7.08 5.61
C LYS A 97 -22.37 -7.72 4.51
N ASP A 98 -22.05 -6.97 3.46
CA ASP A 98 -21.25 -7.45 2.34
C ASP A 98 -19.81 -7.71 2.81
N VAL A 99 -19.23 -6.77 3.59
CA VAL A 99 -17.91 -6.93 4.22
C VAL A 99 -17.88 -8.13 5.15
N ASN A 100 -18.88 -8.29 6.01
CA ASN A 100 -18.94 -9.40 6.95
C ASN A 100 -18.98 -10.75 6.22
N THR A 101 -19.79 -10.86 5.16
CA THR A 101 -19.90 -12.08 4.34
C THR A 101 -18.56 -12.45 3.72
N ILE A 102 -17.84 -11.47 3.17
CA ILE A 102 -16.50 -11.67 2.60
C ILE A 102 -15.53 -12.18 3.68
N LEU A 103 -15.50 -11.53 4.84
CA LEU A 103 -14.56 -11.86 5.92
C LEU A 103 -14.89 -13.19 6.62
N GLU A 104 -16.16 -13.57 6.71
CA GLU A 104 -16.61 -14.84 7.30
C GLU A 104 -16.10 -16.07 6.52
N ALA A 105 -15.91 -15.92 5.21
CA ALA A 105 -15.25 -16.95 4.40
C ALA A 105 -13.83 -17.25 4.91
N PHE A 106 -13.13 -16.23 5.40
CA PHE A 106 -11.77 -16.35 5.92
C PHE A 106 -11.72 -16.81 7.37
N HIS A 107 -12.51 -16.22 8.28
CA HIS A 107 -12.45 -16.54 9.71
C HIS A 107 -13.76 -16.20 10.44
N PRO A 108 -14.22 -17.00 11.42
CA PRO A 108 -15.43 -16.71 12.19
C PRO A 108 -15.33 -15.43 13.03
N ASP A 109 -14.14 -15.05 13.49
CA ASP A 109 -13.87 -13.74 14.10
C ASP A 109 -13.66 -12.66 13.02
N PHE A 110 -14.65 -12.50 12.13
CA PHE A 110 -14.64 -11.51 11.05
C PHE A 110 -14.69 -10.07 11.59
N ALA A 111 -15.28 -9.88 12.78
CA ALA A 111 -15.33 -8.58 13.44
C ALA A 111 -13.92 -8.07 13.79
N ARG A 112 -13.02 -8.95 14.28
CA ARG A 112 -11.62 -8.59 14.49
C ARG A 112 -10.94 -8.25 13.18
N LEU A 113 -11.06 -9.08 12.14
CA LEU A 113 -10.45 -8.78 10.83
C LEU A 113 -10.90 -7.43 10.27
N ARG A 114 -12.20 -7.13 10.36
CA ARG A 114 -12.78 -5.85 9.94
C ARG A 114 -12.17 -4.68 10.72
N ARG A 115 -12.03 -4.80 12.03
CA ARG A 115 -11.42 -3.76 12.88
C ARG A 115 -9.97 -3.53 12.48
N GLU A 116 -9.18 -4.59 12.32
CA GLU A 116 -7.77 -4.46 11.92
C GLU A 116 -7.62 -3.85 10.52
N LEU A 117 -8.49 -4.20 9.55
CA LEU A 117 -8.50 -3.58 8.22
C LEU A 117 -8.75 -2.06 8.29
N ILE A 118 -9.58 -1.59 9.22
CA ILE A 118 -9.84 -0.16 9.44
C ILE A 118 -8.68 0.49 10.20
N ASP A 119 -8.15 -0.17 11.24
CA ASP A 119 -7.05 0.35 12.07
C ASP A 119 -5.79 0.55 11.23
N TYR A 120 -5.48 -0.41 10.36
CA TYR A 120 -4.44 -0.30 9.35
C TYR A 120 -4.85 0.53 8.12
N ARG A 121 -6.03 1.16 8.11
CA ARG A 121 -6.49 2.06 7.03
C ARG A 121 -6.46 1.43 5.63
N TYR A 122 -6.63 0.12 5.56
CA TYR A 122 -6.83 -0.63 4.31
C TYR A 122 -8.26 -0.47 3.81
N LEU A 123 -9.22 -0.49 4.73
CA LEU A 123 -10.60 -0.09 4.49
C LEU A 123 -10.89 1.23 5.21
N ASN A 124 -11.69 2.08 4.59
CA ASN A 124 -12.37 3.17 5.27
C ASN A 124 -13.82 2.77 5.56
N ARG A 125 -14.42 3.44 6.54
CA ARG A 125 -15.82 3.28 6.92
C ARG A 125 -16.46 4.65 7.11
N ASP A 126 -17.64 4.84 6.54
CA ASP A 126 -18.50 5.95 6.88
C ASP A 126 -19.35 5.59 8.11
N ALA A 127 -19.21 6.38 9.17
CA ALA A 127 -19.84 6.11 10.46
C ALA A 127 -21.37 6.34 10.46
N HIS A 128 -21.88 7.13 9.52
CA HIS A 128 -23.29 7.50 9.44
C HIS A 128 -24.10 6.52 8.59
N THR A 129 -23.50 6.02 7.52
CA THR A 129 -24.14 5.16 6.52
C THR A 129 -23.75 3.69 6.67
N GLY A 130 -22.65 3.38 7.37
CA GLY A 130 -22.13 2.02 7.52
C GLY A 130 -21.55 1.46 6.22
N GLN A 131 -21.16 2.33 5.29
CA GLN A 131 -20.51 1.98 4.04
C GLN A 131 -19.00 1.83 4.23
N TYR A 132 -18.39 0.94 3.46
CA TYR A 132 -16.97 0.60 3.48
C TYR A 132 -16.40 0.65 2.07
N TRP A 133 -15.15 1.04 1.94
CA TRP A 133 -14.43 1.05 0.67
C TRP A 133 -12.93 0.85 0.87
N VAL A 134 -12.26 0.32 -0.14
CA VAL A 134 -10.80 0.18 -0.14
C VAL A 134 -10.16 1.56 -0.19
N ASN A 135 -9.17 1.80 0.66
CA ASN A 135 -8.40 3.02 0.62
C ASN A 135 -7.33 2.91 -0.47
N ASN A 136 -7.58 3.52 -1.63
CA ASN A 136 -6.65 3.52 -2.76
C ASN A 136 -6.42 4.95 -3.28
N PRO A 137 -5.16 5.44 -3.34
CA PRO A 137 -3.94 4.74 -2.94
C PRO A 137 -3.86 4.54 -1.41
N LEU A 138 -3.14 3.49 -0.99
CA LEU A 138 -2.86 3.25 0.43
C LEU A 138 -2.17 4.47 1.05
N PRO A 139 -2.53 4.85 2.29
CA PRO A 139 -2.04 6.07 2.91
C PRO A 139 -0.54 5.95 3.21
N GLU A 140 0.16 7.08 3.18
CA GLU A 140 1.57 7.14 3.57
C GLU A 140 1.72 6.69 5.03
N ARG A 141 2.61 5.73 5.25
CA ARG A 141 2.82 5.09 6.55
C ARG A 141 3.89 5.85 7.33
N SER A 142 3.59 6.27 8.55
CA SER A 142 4.53 6.96 9.43
C SER A 142 4.82 6.16 10.71
N GLY A 143 5.98 6.40 11.31
CA GLY A 143 6.37 5.81 12.60
C GLY A 143 6.49 4.28 12.57
N HIS A 144 6.06 3.64 13.66
CA HIS A 144 6.14 2.17 13.83
C HIS A 144 5.31 1.40 12.80
N LEU A 145 4.18 1.97 12.34
CA LEU A 145 3.31 1.33 11.36
C LEU A 145 4.03 1.14 10.01
N GLY A 146 4.84 2.13 9.61
CA GLY A 146 5.66 2.03 8.39
C GLY A 146 6.68 0.90 8.44
N GLN A 147 7.30 0.65 9.59
CA GLN A 147 8.26 -0.46 9.73
C GLN A 147 7.57 -1.83 9.62
N GLU A 148 6.31 -1.91 10.04
CA GLU A 148 5.51 -3.13 10.00
C GLU A 148 4.97 -3.43 8.59
N THR A 149 4.57 -2.39 7.83
CA THR A 149 3.83 -2.56 6.57
C THR A 149 4.64 -2.28 5.31
N ALA A 150 5.67 -1.43 5.35
CA ALA A 150 6.34 -0.92 4.14
C ALA A 150 6.93 -2.03 3.26
N ALA A 151 7.41 -3.11 3.85
CA ALA A 151 7.96 -4.24 3.11
C ALA A 151 6.89 -5.03 2.33
N PHE A 152 5.63 -4.98 2.75
CA PHE A 152 4.55 -5.81 2.21
C PHE A 152 3.58 -5.03 1.32
N GLU A 153 3.40 -3.74 1.55
CA GLU A 153 2.46 -2.90 0.79
C GLU A 153 2.95 -2.53 -0.62
N THR A 154 4.25 -2.68 -0.90
CA THR A 154 4.83 -2.42 -2.23
C THR A 154 4.17 -3.25 -3.33
N PHE A 155 3.58 -4.42 -3.00
CA PHE A 155 2.93 -5.30 -3.97
C PHE A 155 1.54 -4.83 -4.42
N LEU A 156 0.89 -3.93 -3.66
CA LEU A 156 -0.45 -3.43 -3.98
C LEU A 156 -0.46 -2.07 -4.68
N ARG A 157 0.71 -1.45 -4.92
CA ARG A 157 0.84 -0.14 -5.58
C ARG A 157 1.24 -0.30 -7.05
#